data_AF-A0AAV1LGM9-F1
#
_entry.id   AF-A0AAV1LGM9-F1
#
_cell.length_a   1.000
_cell.length_b   1.000
_cell.length_c   1.000
_cell.angle_alpha   90.00
_cell.angle_beta   90.00
_cell.angle_gamma   90.00
#
_symmetry.space_group_name_H-M   'P 1'
#
loop_
_entity.id
_entity.type
_entity.pdbx_description
1 polymer ?
#
loop_
_entity_poly.entity_id
_entity_poly.type
_entity_poly.pdbx_seq_one_letter_code
_entity_poly.pdbx_strand_id
1 'polypeptide(L)'
;MDGNWTLFPHIGLRSPNLTNTTVTLQENFEIDLEDTNWILTSSFIIFTMQTGFGMLESGCVSIKNEANIMMKNLIDISLGGLTYWIFGYGLSFGQGPGSNPFIGVGDFLLDPPVGDPLMGPAFASFLFQLSFATTATTIVSGAMAERCNFKAYCVFSFLNTIVYCVPAGWVWGEHGFLNKLGAVDIAGSGPVHLIGGSSAFASALMLGPRLGRYAHGTAPLPLGNPVNAVMGTFVLWWGWLAFNSGSTYGVSGAKWQYAARAAVMTMMGSFGGGCFGILYTMIKNKGRADVMELINSVLGALVSITAGCFLYRAWESLVIGMIGAAISCASSILFDKMRIDDPVGASAVHGACGLWGVLAVGLFADNPIPMDTTKGRSGLFKGGGWYLLGVQTLTGVFLMTWGTLVTMLLLWLIDRALPIRMDPYDELLGADLTEHRIRHGQVGVSRAVSALRPFHRSNSIEEVGGIGMNTGHNLIVDKLYETKRKSKTNPGATLQTFTNNAFVDEKSEATFENNGFLNKRPGNPQNDLHRALDSMADEINGTKCKNENDKGKRCSHKTNDGTVVHAIPEEIKGKKFKELTVKELEELGEINACQDRFRYRYTEDDYKNDVIRSNTPSINMRWID
;
A
#
# COMPACT_ATOMS: atom_id res chain seq x y z
N MET A 1 76.44 -1.92 14.89
CA MET A 1 75.58 -1.21 15.85
C MET A 1 74.17 -1.61 15.49
N ASP A 2 73.81 -2.79 15.99
CA ASP A 2 72.62 -3.55 15.65
C ASP A 2 71.64 -3.48 16.83
N GLY A 3 70.34 -3.53 16.54
CA GLY A 3 69.31 -3.67 17.56
C GLY A 3 67.90 -3.54 16.98
N ASN A 4 67.21 -4.67 16.90
CA ASN A 4 65.89 -4.88 16.31
C ASN A 4 64.87 -5.22 17.45
N TRP A 5 63.56 -5.01 17.20
CA TRP A 5 62.36 -5.65 17.83
C TRP A 5 61.51 -4.98 18.96
N THR A 6 60.20 -4.84 18.65
CA THR A 6 58.92 -5.19 19.36
C THR A 6 58.35 -4.53 20.65
N LEU A 7 57.02 -4.25 20.56
CA LEU A 7 55.86 -4.37 21.49
C LEU A 7 55.72 -3.56 22.84
N PHE A 8 54.56 -2.87 22.94
CA PHE A 8 53.71 -2.36 24.07
C PHE A 8 54.20 -2.32 25.54
N PRO A 9 53.80 -1.30 26.36
CA PRO A 9 52.61 -1.47 27.24
C PRO A 9 51.75 -0.21 27.55
N HIS A 10 50.57 -0.50 28.12
CA HIS A 10 49.42 0.30 28.59
C HIS A 10 49.71 1.57 29.44
N ILE A 11 48.76 2.54 29.44
CA ILE A 11 47.98 3.03 30.61
C ILE A 11 47.19 4.32 30.27
N GLY A 12 45.87 4.31 30.54
CA GLY A 12 45.17 5.48 31.06
C GLY A 12 44.38 6.39 30.09
N LEU A 13 43.32 5.87 29.46
CA LEU A 13 42.25 6.71 28.91
C LEU A 13 41.51 7.46 30.04
N ARG A 14 41.91 8.71 30.27
CA ARG A 14 41.06 9.77 30.80
C ARG A 14 41.32 11.02 29.97
N SER A 15 40.40 11.32 29.05
CA SER A 15 40.22 12.70 28.61
C SER A 15 38.90 13.19 29.20
N PRO A 16 38.92 13.95 30.31
CA PRO A 16 37.76 14.72 30.70
C PRO A 16 37.69 15.93 29.76
N ASN A 17 36.48 16.30 29.33
CA ASN A 17 36.15 17.46 28.49
C ASN A 17 36.00 17.19 26.98
N LEU A 18 35.07 16.31 26.59
CA LEU A 18 34.12 16.70 25.55
C LEU A 18 32.81 17.04 26.26
N THR A 19 32.39 18.27 26.04
CA THR A 19 31.28 18.98 26.67
C THR A 19 29.95 18.24 26.55
N ASN A 20 29.21 18.23 27.67
CA ASN A 20 27.76 18.05 27.73
C ASN A 20 27.06 18.97 26.72
N THR A 21 26.79 18.47 25.51
CA THR A 21 25.80 19.05 24.61
C THR A 21 24.56 18.16 24.68
N THR A 22 23.97 18.08 25.88
CA THR A 22 22.62 17.59 26.03
C THR A 22 21.68 18.73 25.64
N VAL A 23 20.79 18.43 24.70
CA VAL A 23 19.86 19.41 24.12
C VAL A 23 18.43 18.94 24.36
N THR A 24 17.61 19.81 24.94
CA THR A 24 16.20 19.54 25.25
C THR A 24 15.29 20.02 24.11
N LEU A 25 14.80 19.10 23.29
CA LEU A 25 13.71 19.35 22.33
C LEU A 25 12.34 18.85 22.82
N GLN A 26 12.37 17.99 23.83
CA GLN A 26 11.29 17.61 24.72
C GLN A 26 11.96 17.57 26.11
N GLU A 27 11.42 18.26 27.12
CA GLU A 27 11.96 18.28 28.50
C GLU A 27 12.17 16.87 29.09
N ASN A 28 11.63 15.83 28.44
CA ASN A 28 11.79 14.44 28.83
C ASN A 28 13.03 13.72 28.27
N PHE A 29 13.69 14.23 27.22
CA PHE A 29 14.86 13.58 26.63
C PHE A 29 15.93 14.61 26.27
N GLU A 30 17.00 14.63 27.06
CA GLU A 30 18.29 15.13 26.59
C GLU A 30 18.73 14.24 25.41
N ILE A 31 18.82 14.83 24.21
CA ILE A 31 19.29 14.16 23.00
C ILE A 31 20.73 14.60 22.78
N ASP A 32 21.65 13.63 22.74
CA ASP A 32 23.04 13.86 22.39
C ASP A 32 23.36 13.40 20.95
N LEU A 33 24.65 13.41 20.59
CA LEU A 33 25.11 12.99 19.28
C LEU A 33 24.85 11.50 19.00
N GLU A 34 25.03 10.63 20.00
CA GLU A 34 24.82 9.18 19.85
C GLU A 34 23.33 8.88 19.66
N ASP A 35 22.48 9.57 20.41
CA ASP A 35 21.02 9.50 20.28
C ASP A 35 20.57 10.00 18.92
N THR A 36 21.08 11.14 18.47
CA THR A 36 20.75 11.71 17.15
C THR A 36 21.08 10.72 16.03
N ASN A 37 22.25 10.07 16.09
CA ASN A 37 22.66 9.06 15.11
C ASN A 37 21.75 7.83 15.14
N TRP A 38 21.37 7.36 16.33
CA TRP A 38 20.42 6.25 16.49
C TRP A 38 19.04 6.57 15.92
N ILE A 39 18.53 7.77 16.20
CA ILE A 39 17.23 8.26 15.71
C ILE A 39 17.24 8.36 14.18
N LEU A 40 18.28 8.94 13.58
CA LEU A 40 18.40 9.04 12.11
C LEU A 40 18.49 7.67 11.45
N THR A 41 19.36 6.79 11.97
CA THR A 41 19.53 5.44 11.43
C THR A 41 18.21 4.65 11.52
N SER A 42 17.53 4.75 12.66
CA SER A 42 16.22 4.13 12.84
C SER A 42 15.20 4.69 11.86
N SER A 43 15.18 6.00 11.66
CA SER A 43 14.28 6.67 10.69
C SER A 43 14.47 6.13 9.27
N PHE A 44 15.72 5.99 8.80
CA PHE A 44 16.00 5.45 7.47
C PHE A 44 15.48 4.02 7.30
N ILE A 45 15.65 3.19 8.33
CA ILE A 45 15.14 1.82 8.32
C ILE A 45 13.60 1.83 8.33
N ILE A 46 12.96 2.68 9.11
CA ILE A 46 11.50 2.80 9.15
C ILE A 46 10.95 3.25 7.79
N PHE A 47 11.61 4.17 7.08
CA PHE A 47 11.17 4.54 5.72
C PHE A 47 11.18 3.35 4.73
N THR A 48 12.01 2.32 4.95
CA THR A 48 11.93 1.10 4.13
C THR A 48 10.61 0.35 4.31
N MET A 49 9.88 0.58 5.41
CA MET A 49 8.54 0.03 5.60
C MET A 49 7.57 0.50 4.53
N GLN A 50 7.77 1.67 3.89
CA GLN A 50 6.91 2.06 2.77
C GLN A 50 7.03 1.09 1.59
N THR A 51 8.25 0.64 1.29
CA THR A 51 8.46 -0.42 0.30
C THR A 51 7.78 -1.71 0.74
N GLY A 52 7.81 -2.01 2.05
CA GLY A 52 7.10 -3.12 2.65
C GLY A 52 5.58 -3.06 2.45
N PHE A 53 4.95 -1.92 2.74
CA PHE A 53 3.53 -1.68 2.49
C PHE A 53 3.21 -1.79 1.00
N GLY A 54 3.97 -1.11 0.14
CA GLY A 54 3.79 -1.19 -1.31
C GLY A 54 3.78 -2.63 -1.82
N MET A 55 4.78 -3.44 -1.46
CA MET A 55 4.84 -4.84 -1.88
C MET A 55 3.74 -5.71 -1.25
N LEU A 56 3.40 -5.47 0.02
CA LEU A 56 2.33 -6.19 0.70
C LEU A 56 0.99 -5.96 0.00
N GLU A 57 0.65 -4.69 -0.22
CA GLU A 57 -0.61 -4.28 -0.82
C GLU A 57 -0.69 -4.67 -2.30
N SER A 58 0.41 -4.50 -3.05
CA SER A 58 0.49 -4.92 -4.45
C SER A 58 0.29 -6.43 -4.62
N GLY A 59 0.76 -7.23 -3.66
CA GLY A 59 0.51 -8.66 -3.61
C GLY A 59 -0.94 -9.04 -3.33
N CYS A 60 -1.68 -8.20 -2.61
CA CYS A 60 -3.07 -8.46 -2.20
C CYS A 60 -4.12 -8.03 -3.23
N VAL A 61 -3.80 -7.05 -4.07
CA VAL A 61 -4.72 -6.56 -5.11
C VAL A 61 -4.63 -7.42 -6.38
N SER A 62 -5.64 -7.31 -7.23
CA SER A 62 -5.59 -7.90 -8.57
C SER A 62 -4.56 -7.20 -9.45
N ILE A 63 -4.01 -7.93 -10.41
CA ILE A 63 -2.93 -7.45 -11.30
C ILE A 63 -3.28 -6.14 -12.02
N LYS A 64 -4.56 -5.88 -12.30
CA LYS A 64 -5.06 -4.64 -12.95
C LYS A 64 -5.03 -3.40 -12.04
N ASN A 65 -4.57 -3.54 -10.79
CA ASN A 65 -4.50 -2.47 -9.79
C ASN A 65 -3.12 -2.43 -9.08
N GLU A 66 -2.15 -3.23 -9.53
CA GLU A 66 -0.86 -3.38 -8.85
C GLU A 66 -0.04 -2.07 -8.91
N ALA A 67 -0.02 -1.40 -10.06
CA ALA A 67 0.68 -0.13 -10.19
C ALA A 67 -0.05 0.99 -9.43
N ASN A 68 -1.38 0.99 -9.43
CA ASN A 68 -2.19 1.98 -8.73
C ASN A 68 -1.90 2.01 -7.23
N ILE A 69 -1.81 0.84 -6.60
CA ILE A 69 -1.56 0.77 -5.15
C ILE A 69 -0.12 1.19 -4.80
N MET A 70 0.85 0.87 -5.65
CA MET A 70 2.23 1.38 -5.53
C MET A 70 2.28 2.91 -5.67
N MET A 71 1.52 3.47 -6.60
CA MET A 71 1.41 4.93 -6.76
C MET A 71 0.80 5.60 -5.54
N LYS A 72 -0.22 4.99 -4.91
CA LYS A 72 -0.80 5.50 -3.65
C LYS A 72 0.26 5.57 -2.54
N ASN A 73 1.05 4.52 -2.38
CA ASN A 73 2.17 4.49 -1.44
C ASN A 73 3.21 5.59 -1.74
N LEU A 74 3.52 5.88 -3.01
CA LEU A 74 4.44 6.97 -3.35
C LEU A 74 3.87 8.35 -2.98
N ILE A 75 2.57 8.54 -3.18
CA ILE A 75 1.84 9.76 -2.86
C ILE A 75 1.78 9.97 -1.33
N ASP A 76 1.63 8.92 -0.53
CA ASP A 76 1.60 9.03 0.93
C ASP A 76 2.90 9.57 1.53
N ILE A 77 4.06 9.17 0.99
CA ILE A 77 5.32 9.81 1.38
C ILE A 77 5.36 11.26 0.90
N SER A 78 5.02 11.50 -0.37
CA SER A 78 5.24 12.80 -1.01
C SER A 78 4.31 13.89 -0.44
N LEU A 79 3.00 13.64 -0.43
CA LEU A 79 1.99 14.58 0.04
C LEU A 79 1.79 14.51 1.55
N GLY A 80 1.78 13.32 2.13
CA GLY A 80 1.69 13.16 3.57
C GLY A 80 2.91 13.75 4.27
N GLY A 81 4.11 13.49 3.74
CA GLY A 81 5.33 14.07 4.30
C GLY A 81 5.44 15.58 4.12
N LEU A 82 5.02 16.11 2.98
CA LEU A 82 4.91 17.56 2.78
C LEU A 82 3.94 18.20 3.78
N THR A 83 2.77 17.60 3.98
CA THR A 83 1.78 18.13 4.95
C THR A 83 2.31 18.02 6.37
N TYR A 84 3.04 16.96 6.69
CA TYR A 84 3.67 16.81 7.99
C TYR A 84 4.69 17.92 8.27
N TRP A 85 5.49 18.30 7.27
CA TRP A 85 6.42 19.43 7.38
C TRP A 85 5.71 20.77 7.53
N ILE A 86 4.67 21.03 6.74
CA ILE A 86 3.95 22.33 6.78
C ILE A 86 3.16 22.49 8.08
N PHE A 87 2.41 21.47 8.48
CA PHE A 87 1.47 21.54 9.60
C PHE A 87 1.73 20.46 10.65
N GLY A 88 1.95 19.22 10.22
CA GLY A 88 1.80 18.06 11.09
C GLY A 88 2.75 18.02 12.29
N TYR A 89 4.03 18.32 12.09
CA TYR A 89 5.01 18.33 13.18
C TYR A 89 4.63 19.36 14.25
N GLY A 90 4.24 20.56 13.84
CA GLY A 90 3.79 21.60 14.75
C GLY A 90 2.52 21.29 15.50
N LEU A 91 1.54 20.63 14.84
CA LEU A 91 0.30 20.19 15.49
C LEU A 91 0.52 19.07 16.50
N SER A 92 1.50 18.19 16.25
CA SER A 92 1.87 17.08 17.16
C SER A 92 2.75 17.52 18.32
N PHE A 93 3.72 18.40 18.10
CA PHE A 93 4.82 18.62 19.04
C PHE A 93 5.12 20.09 19.35
N GLY A 94 4.46 21.04 18.68
CA GLY A 94 4.71 22.47 18.88
C GLY A 94 4.42 22.94 20.32
N GLN A 95 5.26 23.84 20.82
CA GLN A 95 5.21 24.36 22.21
C GLN A 95 5.03 25.89 22.30
N GLY A 96 4.61 26.53 21.21
CA GLY A 96 4.38 27.96 21.15
C GLY A 96 3.16 28.42 21.98
N PRO A 97 2.96 29.74 22.12
CA PRO A 97 1.92 30.32 23.00
C PRO A 97 0.46 29.94 22.70
N GLY A 98 0.18 29.27 21.58
CA GLY A 98 -1.15 28.75 21.22
C GLY A 98 -1.38 27.27 21.60
N SER A 99 -0.34 26.56 22.04
CA SER A 99 -0.45 25.15 22.41
C SER A 99 -1.39 24.97 23.61
N ASN A 100 -2.23 23.95 23.53
CA ASN A 100 -3.16 23.59 24.60
C ASN A 100 -3.23 22.06 24.74
N PRO A 101 -3.94 21.51 25.75
CA PRO A 101 -3.94 20.06 25.97
C PRO A 101 -4.44 19.21 24.79
N PHE A 102 -5.14 19.81 23.83
CA PHE A 102 -5.70 19.13 22.67
C PHE A 102 -4.83 19.25 21.41
N ILE A 103 -4.06 20.32 21.23
CA ILE A 103 -3.28 20.55 20.00
C ILE A 103 -2.02 21.38 20.27
N GLY A 104 -0.93 21.03 19.59
CA GLY A 104 0.31 21.80 19.56
C GLY A 104 0.24 22.94 18.55
N VAL A 105 0.97 24.02 18.83
CA VAL A 105 1.12 25.18 17.93
C VAL A 105 2.56 25.66 18.01
N GLY A 106 3.31 25.61 16.92
CA GLY A 106 4.73 25.98 16.89
C GLY A 106 5.49 25.08 15.91
N ASP A 107 6.76 25.38 15.62
CA ASP A 107 7.64 24.51 14.83
C ASP A 107 7.07 24.05 13.46
N PHE A 108 6.20 24.87 12.88
CA PHE A 108 5.72 24.71 11.51
C PHE A 108 6.84 25.03 10.52
N LEU A 109 6.87 24.32 9.39
CA LEU A 109 7.89 24.52 8.35
C LEU A 109 9.31 24.42 8.95
N LEU A 110 9.55 23.39 9.75
CA LEU A 110 10.78 23.22 10.52
C LEU A 110 12.02 23.41 9.63
N ASP A 111 12.81 24.43 9.94
CA ASP A 111 14.04 24.81 9.23
C ASP A 111 15.05 25.51 10.18
N PRO A 112 15.65 24.79 11.15
CA PRO A 112 16.70 25.35 12.00
C PRO A 112 17.88 25.89 11.16
N PRO A 113 18.35 27.12 11.41
CA PRO A 113 19.39 27.73 10.59
C PRO A 113 20.75 27.05 10.80
N VAL A 114 21.63 27.18 9.78
CA VAL A 114 23.01 26.70 9.88
C VAL A 114 23.71 27.36 11.07
N GLY A 115 24.29 26.53 11.94
CA GLY A 115 24.96 26.97 13.17
C GLY A 115 24.07 26.98 14.41
N ASP A 116 22.77 26.68 14.27
CA ASP A 116 21.90 26.42 15.42
C ASP A 116 22.38 25.14 16.15
N PRO A 117 22.67 25.21 17.47
CA PRO A 117 23.04 24.04 18.27
C PRO A 117 21.99 22.91 18.25
N LEU A 118 20.72 23.25 18.01
CA LEU A 118 19.58 22.32 17.99
C LEU A 118 19.34 21.69 16.62
N MET A 119 20.06 22.14 15.57
CA MET A 119 19.80 21.74 14.17
C MET A 119 19.77 20.21 13.99
N GLY A 120 20.77 19.50 14.52
CA GLY A 120 20.88 18.04 14.40
C GLY A 120 19.72 17.31 15.10
N PRO A 121 19.53 17.51 16.42
CA PRO A 121 18.42 16.90 17.15
C PRO A 121 17.04 17.24 16.59
N ALA A 122 16.83 18.47 16.08
CA ALA A 122 15.54 18.91 15.55
C ALA A 122 15.20 18.21 14.24
N PHE A 123 16.13 18.19 13.28
CA PHE A 123 15.92 17.46 12.02
C PHE A 123 15.82 15.95 12.24
N ALA A 124 16.58 15.37 13.17
CA ALA A 124 16.48 13.95 13.50
C ALA A 124 15.12 13.59 14.11
N SER A 125 14.65 14.39 15.07
CA SER A 125 13.32 14.23 15.69
C SER A 125 12.20 14.34 14.68
N PHE A 126 12.29 15.35 13.80
CA PHE A 126 11.34 15.53 12.70
C PHE A 126 11.31 14.34 11.76
N LEU A 127 12.47 13.88 11.29
CA LEU A 127 12.56 12.76 10.34
C LEU A 127 12.00 11.47 10.94
N PHE A 128 12.27 11.23 12.24
CA PHE A 128 11.73 10.08 12.96
C PHE A 128 10.21 10.15 13.02
N GLN A 129 9.63 11.24 13.49
CA GLN A 129 8.18 11.38 13.61
C GLN A 129 7.47 11.42 12.25
N LEU A 130 8.11 12.02 11.23
CA LEU A 130 7.65 12.00 9.85
C LEU A 130 7.44 10.57 9.35
N SER A 131 8.37 9.67 9.64
CA SER A 131 8.28 8.26 9.22
C SER A 131 7.07 7.53 9.83
N PHE A 132 6.66 7.89 11.06
CA PHE A 132 5.48 7.34 11.72
C PHE A 132 4.20 7.94 11.13
N ALA A 133 4.21 9.24 10.85
CA ALA A 133 3.08 9.95 10.24
C ALA A 133 2.75 9.43 8.84
N THR A 134 3.77 9.23 7.99
CA THR A 134 3.58 8.64 6.66
C THR A 134 3.10 7.20 6.77
N THR A 135 3.67 6.42 7.70
CA THR A 135 3.21 5.04 7.96
C THR A 135 1.73 4.97 8.34
N ALA A 136 1.26 5.85 9.23
CA ALA A 136 -0.15 5.91 9.64
C ALA A 136 -1.08 6.23 8.47
N THR A 137 -0.63 7.06 7.52
CA THR A 137 -1.38 7.40 6.31
C THR A 137 -1.43 6.22 5.34
N THR A 138 -0.29 5.56 5.11
CA THR A 138 -0.18 4.37 4.23
C THR A 138 -1.05 3.21 4.71
N ILE A 139 -1.24 2.99 6.01
CA ILE A 139 -2.14 1.93 6.50
C ILE A 139 -3.56 2.01 5.88
N VAL A 140 -4.00 3.21 5.52
CA VAL A 140 -5.32 3.43 4.92
C VAL A 140 -5.37 3.04 3.44
N SER A 141 -4.26 3.11 2.68
CA SER A 141 -4.24 2.81 1.23
C SER A 141 -4.72 1.39 0.94
N GLY A 142 -4.21 0.40 1.69
CA GLY A 142 -4.56 -1.00 1.52
C GLY A 142 -6.07 -1.25 1.71
N ALA A 143 -6.68 -0.62 2.72
CA ALA A 143 -8.12 -0.71 2.94
C ALA A 143 -8.93 -0.03 1.82
N MET A 144 -8.37 0.96 1.12
CA MET A 144 -9.00 1.70 0.00
C MET A 144 -8.67 1.14 -1.40
N ALA A 145 -7.91 0.04 -1.48
CA ALA A 145 -7.42 -0.51 -2.74
C ALA A 145 -8.53 -0.89 -3.75
N GLU A 146 -8.18 -0.84 -5.04
CA GLU A 146 -8.98 -1.24 -6.22
C GLU A 146 -10.23 -0.43 -6.57
N ARG A 147 -10.84 0.31 -5.64
CA ARG A 147 -12.06 1.11 -5.92
C ARG A 147 -11.99 2.58 -5.56
N CYS A 148 -10.94 3.02 -4.87
CA CYS A 148 -10.79 4.43 -4.53
C CYS A 148 -10.22 5.22 -5.71
N ASN A 149 -10.89 6.30 -6.06
CA ASN A 149 -10.46 7.26 -7.07
C ASN A 149 -9.12 7.88 -6.68
N PHE A 150 -8.11 7.77 -7.53
CA PHE A 150 -6.74 8.20 -7.22
C PHE A 150 -6.62 9.70 -6.99
N LYS A 151 -7.41 10.54 -7.67
CA LYS A 151 -7.39 11.99 -7.46
C LYS A 151 -7.95 12.34 -6.08
N ALA A 152 -9.07 11.72 -5.70
CA ALA A 152 -9.62 11.87 -4.35
C ALA A 152 -8.64 11.33 -3.29
N TYR A 153 -7.95 10.22 -3.59
CA TYR A 153 -6.91 9.67 -2.75
C TYR A 153 -5.73 10.64 -2.53
N CYS A 154 -5.30 11.37 -3.57
CA CYS A 154 -4.23 12.38 -3.40
C CYS A 154 -4.63 13.48 -2.42
N VAL A 155 -5.87 13.98 -2.50
CA VAL A 155 -6.40 14.98 -1.57
C VAL A 155 -6.53 14.39 -0.16
N PHE A 156 -7.03 13.16 -0.07
CA PHE A 156 -7.11 12.42 1.18
C PHE A 156 -5.73 12.26 1.82
N SER A 157 -4.74 11.77 1.09
CA SER A 157 -3.37 11.56 1.55
C SER A 157 -2.74 12.85 2.11
N PHE A 158 -2.90 13.97 1.41
CA PHE A 158 -2.47 15.28 1.89
C PHE A 158 -3.15 15.65 3.22
N LEU A 159 -4.47 15.50 3.33
CA LEU A 159 -5.21 15.95 4.53
C LEU A 159 -5.18 14.94 5.69
N ASN A 160 -5.04 13.64 5.42
CA ASN A 160 -5.15 12.57 6.39
C ASN A 160 -4.01 12.59 7.42
N THR A 161 -2.85 13.14 7.05
CA THR A 161 -1.76 13.38 8.01
C THR A 161 -2.23 14.23 9.20
N ILE A 162 -3.16 15.17 9.02
CA ILE A 162 -3.73 15.98 10.11
C ILE A 162 -4.56 15.11 11.07
N VAL A 163 -5.25 14.08 10.57
CA VAL A 163 -6.02 13.13 11.38
C VAL A 163 -5.10 12.36 12.32
N TYR A 164 -3.87 12.06 11.89
CA TYR A 164 -2.84 11.43 12.71
C TYR A 164 -2.19 12.39 13.72
N CYS A 165 -1.85 13.60 13.29
CA CYS A 165 -1.00 14.51 14.07
C CYS A 165 -1.59 14.88 15.43
N VAL A 166 -2.90 15.12 15.47
CA VAL A 166 -3.61 15.55 16.69
C VAL A 166 -3.57 14.45 17.78
N PRO A 167 -3.99 13.20 17.52
CA PRO A 167 -3.80 12.09 18.46
C PRO A 167 -2.34 11.77 18.83
N ALA A 168 -1.40 11.92 17.90
CA ALA A 168 0.02 11.78 18.22
C ALA A 168 0.45 12.80 19.28
N GLY A 169 0.00 14.06 19.16
CA GLY A 169 0.20 15.09 20.18
C GLY A 169 -0.49 14.79 21.51
N TRP A 170 -1.66 14.16 21.51
CA TRP A 170 -2.33 13.78 22.76
C TRP A 170 -1.52 12.79 23.60
N VAL A 171 -0.88 11.82 22.96
CA VAL A 171 -0.16 10.72 23.62
C VAL A 171 1.33 11.04 23.83
N TRP A 172 1.99 11.63 22.84
CA TRP A 172 3.44 11.88 22.84
C TRP A 172 3.83 13.33 23.04
N GLY A 173 2.97 14.27 22.69
CA GLY A 173 3.21 15.69 22.95
C GLY A 173 3.14 15.98 24.44
N GLU A 174 4.06 16.81 24.94
CA GLU A 174 4.08 17.20 26.36
C GLU A 174 2.84 18.01 26.75
N HIS A 175 2.28 18.75 25.80
CA HIS A 175 1.02 19.46 25.98
C HIS A 175 -0.16 18.48 26.16
N GLY A 176 -0.08 17.30 25.53
CA GLY A 176 -1.17 16.35 25.34
C GLY A 176 -1.86 15.89 26.63
N PHE A 177 -3.20 15.93 26.62
CA PHE A 177 -3.98 15.55 27.79
C PHE A 177 -3.84 14.07 28.16
N LEU A 178 -3.74 13.15 27.19
CA LEU A 178 -3.54 11.73 27.47
C LEU A 178 -2.15 11.48 28.05
N ASN A 179 -1.11 12.13 27.52
CA ASN A 179 0.23 12.11 28.09
C ASN A 179 0.19 12.54 29.56
N LYS A 180 -0.43 13.69 29.86
CA LYS A 180 -0.54 14.23 31.23
C LYS A 180 -1.28 13.29 32.18
N LEU A 181 -2.31 12.59 31.72
CA LEU A 181 -3.01 11.55 32.48
C LEU A 181 -2.14 10.32 32.76
N GLY A 182 -1.07 10.12 31.98
CA GLY A 182 -0.14 9.02 32.09
C GLY A 182 -0.38 7.90 31.10
N ALA A 183 -0.92 8.22 29.91
CA ALA A 183 -0.96 7.27 28.80
C ALA A 183 0.46 6.88 28.40
N VAL A 184 0.64 5.60 28.13
CA VAL A 184 1.93 4.99 27.78
C VAL A 184 1.77 4.30 26.45
N ASP A 185 2.51 4.78 25.46
CA ASP A 185 2.64 4.15 24.16
C ASP A 185 4.02 4.47 23.61
N ILE A 186 4.92 3.50 23.62
CA ILE A 186 6.32 3.74 23.28
C ILE A 186 6.49 3.99 21.78
N ALA A 187 5.95 3.12 20.94
CA ALA A 187 6.19 3.13 19.50
C ALA A 187 4.91 3.27 18.65
N GLY A 188 3.71 3.32 19.23
CA GLY A 188 2.50 3.71 18.51
C GLY A 188 1.52 2.60 18.15
N SER A 189 1.20 1.67 19.06
CA SER A 189 0.00 0.82 18.86
C SER A 189 -1.27 1.67 18.78
N GLY A 190 -1.31 2.79 19.49
CA GLY A 190 -2.36 3.79 19.46
C GLY A 190 -2.18 4.79 18.31
N PRO A 191 -1.30 5.81 18.44
CA PRO A 191 -1.19 6.90 17.48
C PRO A 191 -0.97 6.47 16.03
N VAL A 192 -0.19 5.42 15.76
CA VAL A 192 0.04 4.95 14.39
C VAL A 192 -0.99 3.88 14.01
N HIS A 193 -1.00 2.76 14.72
CA HIS A 193 -1.78 1.60 14.28
C HIS A 193 -3.27 1.74 14.56
N LEU A 194 -3.69 2.14 15.77
CA LEU A 194 -5.11 2.28 16.06
C LEU A 194 -5.74 3.42 15.26
N ILE A 195 -5.08 4.57 15.10
CA ILE A 195 -5.57 5.66 14.24
C ILE A 195 -5.60 5.23 12.78
N GLY A 196 -4.50 4.69 12.24
CA GLY A 196 -4.43 4.22 10.86
C GLY A 196 -5.48 3.14 10.58
N GLY A 197 -5.63 2.17 11.48
CA GLY A 197 -6.60 1.08 11.36
C GLY A 197 -8.06 1.52 11.55
N SER A 198 -8.33 2.50 12.42
CA SER A 198 -9.68 3.09 12.54
C SER A 198 -10.04 3.91 11.30
N SER A 199 -9.06 4.60 10.72
CA SER A 199 -9.21 5.35 9.47
C SER A 199 -9.40 4.40 8.28
N ALA A 200 -8.67 3.28 8.24
CA ALA A 200 -8.87 2.19 7.30
C ALA A 200 -10.28 1.60 7.40
N PHE A 201 -10.77 1.34 8.61
CA PHE A 201 -12.12 0.84 8.85
C PHE A 201 -13.19 1.82 8.35
N ALA A 202 -13.06 3.11 8.73
CA ALA A 202 -13.96 4.17 8.26
C ALA A 202 -13.96 4.30 6.73
N SER A 203 -12.78 4.23 6.11
CA SER A 203 -12.61 4.34 4.66
C SER A 203 -13.24 3.16 3.93
N ALA A 204 -13.01 1.94 4.39
CA ALA A 204 -13.61 0.73 3.84
C ALA A 204 -15.14 0.74 3.97
N LEU A 205 -15.65 1.21 5.12
CA LEU A 205 -17.08 1.36 5.36
C LEU A 205 -17.74 2.38 4.41
N MET A 206 -17.09 3.52 4.19
CA MET A 206 -17.63 4.58 3.32
C MET A 206 -17.56 4.25 1.84
N LEU A 207 -16.46 3.66 1.37
CA LEU A 207 -16.32 3.20 -0.01
C LEU A 207 -17.28 2.04 -0.30
N GLY A 208 -17.51 1.18 0.69
CA GLY A 208 -18.25 -0.07 0.54
C GLY A 208 -17.46 -1.16 -0.20
N PRO A 209 -18.07 -2.34 -0.38
CA PRO A 209 -17.41 -3.49 -0.97
C PRO A 209 -17.00 -3.31 -2.43
N ARG A 210 -15.89 -3.91 -2.84
CA ARG A 210 -15.53 -4.07 -4.26
C ARG A 210 -16.64 -4.82 -5.00
N LEU A 211 -16.79 -4.53 -6.29
CA LEU A 211 -17.82 -5.11 -7.14
C LEU A 211 -17.81 -6.63 -7.06
N GLY A 212 -18.94 -7.22 -6.66
CA GLY A 212 -19.11 -8.67 -6.55
C GLY A 212 -18.41 -9.36 -5.38
N ARG A 213 -17.65 -8.65 -4.52
CA ARG A 213 -16.85 -9.22 -3.41
C ARG A 213 -17.62 -10.23 -2.54
N TYR A 214 -18.88 -9.93 -2.23
CA TYR A 214 -19.74 -10.74 -1.35
C TYR A 214 -20.89 -11.45 -2.07
N ALA A 215 -20.87 -11.51 -3.41
CA ALA A 215 -21.94 -12.15 -4.19
C ALA A 215 -22.04 -13.66 -3.94
N HIS A 216 -20.92 -14.30 -3.61
CA HIS A 216 -20.83 -15.75 -3.37
C HIS A 216 -20.37 -16.09 -1.93
N GLY A 217 -20.72 -15.23 -0.97
CA GLY A 217 -20.35 -15.38 0.43
C GLY A 217 -19.10 -14.59 0.82
N THR A 218 -18.44 -14.97 1.92
CA THR A 218 -17.35 -14.21 2.54
C THR A 218 -15.95 -14.73 2.20
N ALA A 219 -15.84 -15.75 1.34
CA ALA A 219 -14.55 -16.31 0.96
C ALA A 219 -13.61 -15.20 0.41
N PRO A 220 -12.33 -15.17 0.80
CA PRO A 220 -11.41 -14.14 0.35
C PRO A 220 -11.20 -14.21 -1.17
N LEU A 221 -10.93 -13.06 -1.79
CA LEU A 221 -10.50 -13.02 -3.19
C LEU A 221 -9.07 -13.56 -3.30
N PRO A 222 -8.70 -14.18 -4.43
CA PRO A 222 -7.33 -14.65 -4.63
C PRO A 222 -6.35 -13.47 -4.65
N LEU A 223 -5.17 -13.68 -4.07
CA LEU A 223 -4.05 -12.74 -4.15
C LEU A 223 -3.58 -12.58 -5.59
N GLY A 224 -3.23 -11.36 -6.00
CA GLY A 224 -2.60 -11.12 -7.29
C GLY A 224 -1.19 -11.69 -7.34
N ASN A 225 -0.39 -11.44 -6.30
CA ASN A 225 0.98 -11.93 -6.18
C ASN A 225 1.33 -12.28 -4.72
N PRO A 226 1.16 -13.55 -4.30
CA PRO A 226 1.51 -13.99 -2.95
C PRO A 226 2.98 -13.77 -2.58
N VAL A 227 3.91 -13.81 -3.55
CA VAL A 227 5.34 -13.59 -3.28
C VAL A 227 5.58 -12.15 -2.88
N ASN A 228 4.99 -11.18 -3.60
CA ASN A 228 5.06 -9.77 -3.22
C ASN A 228 4.48 -9.54 -1.81
N ALA A 229 3.35 -10.17 -1.49
CA ALA A 229 2.74 -10.07 -0.15
C ALA A 229 3.70 -10.53 0.97
N VAL A 230 4.37 -11.68 0.77
CA VAL A 230 5.37 -12.20 1.71
C VAL A 230 6.62 -11.33 1.77
N MET A 231 7.13 -10.86 0.62
CA MET A 231 8.30 -9.96 0.57
C MET A 231 8.02 -8.63 1.28
N GLY A 232 6.82 -8.07 1.09
CA GLY A 232 6.35 -6.90 1.83
C GLY A 232 6.38 -7.13 3.33
N THR A 233 5.88 -8.29 3.78
CA THR A 233 5.89 -8.69 5.18
C THR A 233 7.30 -8.77 5.76
N PHE A 234 8.29 -9.31 5.03
CA PHE A 234 9.68 -9.35 5.50
C PHE A 234 10.30 -7.96 5.65
N VAL A 235 10.03 -7.05 4.72
CA VAL A 235 10.51 -5.67 4.82
C VAL A 235 9.85 -4.93 5.98
N LEU A 236 8.54 -5.12 6.18
CA LEU A 236 7.83 -4.56 7.34
C LEU A 236 8.39 -5.12 8.65
N TRP A 237 8.69 -6.42 8.72
CA TRP A 237 9.26 -7.06 9.90
C TRP A 237 10.67 -6.52 10.22
N TRP A 238 11.51 -6.34 9.20
CA TRP A 238 12.81 -5.67 9.33
C TRP A 238 12.65 -4.24 9.85
N GLY A 239 11.78 -3.45 9.22
CA GLY A 239 11.50 -2.08 9.63
C GLY A 239 10.99 -1.97 11.06
N TRP A 240 10.18 -2.93 11.51
CA TRP A 240 9.61 -2.95 12.86
C TRP A 240 10.66 -3.02 13.97
N LEU A 241 11.83 -3.62 13.70
CA LEU A 241 12.92 -3.64 14.66
C LEU A 241 13.41 -2.21 14.97
N ALA A 242 13.60 -1.39 13.94
CA ALA A 242 13.96 0.03 14.11
C ALA A 242 12.78 0.86 14.61
N PHE A 243 11.55 0.53 14.21
CA PHE A 243 10.34 1.18 14.70
C PHE A 243 10.23 1.10 16.23
N ASN A 244 10.39 -0.10 16.79
CA ASN A 244 10.27 -0.32 18.22
C ASN A 244 11.53 0.07 18.99
N SER A 245 12.72 -0.31 18.52
CA SER A 245 13.97 0.00 19.22
C SER A 245 14.42 1.45 19.06
N GLY A 246 14.09 2.10 17.94
CA GLY A 246 14.28 3.54 17.74
C GLY A 246 13.43 4.39 18.68
N SER A 247 12.28 3.86 19.10
CA SER A 247 11.33 4.55 20.00
C SER A 247 11.79 4.65 21.46
N THR A 248 12.98 4.14 21.81
CA THR A 248 13.68 4.57 23.04
C THR A 248 14.22 5.99 22.96
N TYR A 249 14.17 6.59 21.76
CA TYR A 249 14.59 7.95 21.49
C TYR A 249 16.06 8.20 21.85
N GLY A 250 16.88 7.17 21.60
CA GLY A 250 18.32 7.21 21.85
C GLY A 250 18.91 5.90 22.37
N VAL A 251 20.22 5.92 22.54
CA VAL A 251 21.07 4.85 23.10
C VAL A 251 21.99 5.35 24.22
N SER A 252 22.05 6.65 24.48
CA SER A 252 22.79 7.24 25.59
C SER A 252 22.28 6.77 26.95
N GLY A 253 23.15 6.79 27.95
CA GLY A 253 22.81 6.42 29.33
C GLY A 253 22.21 5.00 29.44
N ALA A 254 20.99 4.89 29.96
CA ALA A 254 20.27 3.61 30.08
C ALA A 254 19.49 3.22 28.82
N LYS A 255 19.31 4.14 27.85
CA LYS A 255 18.40 3.94 26.70
C LYS A 255 18.81 2.74 25.83
N TRP A 256 20.11 2.47 25.63
CA TRP A 256 20.56 1.35 24.81
C TRP A 256 20.09 -0.02 25.33
N GLN A 257 19.97 -0.20 26.64
CA GLN A 257 19.50 -1.46 27.24
C GLN A 257 18.04 -1.71 26.88
N TYR A 258 17.24 -0.65 26.91
CA TYR A 258 15.84 -0.69 26.53
C TYR A 258 15.67 -0.79 25.01
N ALA A 259 16.57 -0.22 24.21
CA ALA A 259 16.54 -0.34 22.75
C ALA A 259 16.81 -1.80 22.35
N ALA A 260 17.82 -2.43 22.95
CA ALA A 260 18.11 -3.86 22.78
C ALA A 260 16.95 -4.73 23.26
N ARG A 261 16.36 -4.41 24.43
CA ARG A 261 15.18 -5.12 24.94
C ARG A 261 13.99 -5.00 23.97
N ALA A 262 13.71 -3.81 23.45
CA ALA A 262 12.63 -3.58 22.48
C ALA A 262 12.79 -4.44 21.23
N ALA A 263 14.00 -4.53 20.66
CA ALA A 263 14.28 -5.38 19.51
C ALA A 263 13.98 -6.86 19.81
N VAL A 264 14.45 -7.37 20.95
CA VAL A 264 14.23 -8.78 21.34
C VAL A 264 12.75 -9.06 21.59
N MET A 265 12.05 -8.19 22.34
CA MET A 265 10.62 -8.38 22.64
C MET A 265 9.75 -8.29 21.38
N THR A 266 10.13 -7.44 20.41
CA THR A 266 9.48 -7.36 19.09
C THR A 266 9.55 -8.71 18.37
N MET A 267 10.75 -9.33 18.35
CA MET A 267 10.91 -10.67 17.80
C MET A 267 10.10 -11.72 18.58
N MET A 268 10.16 -11.71 19.91
CA MET A 268 9.40 -12.65 20.74
C MET A 268 7.90 -12.56 20.51
N GLY A 269 7.36 -11.35 20.35
CA GLY A 269 5.95 -11.14 19.98
C GLY A 269 5.62 -11.68 18.60
N SER A 270 6.44 -11.35 17.60
CA SER A 270 6.27 -11.88 16.24
C SER A 270 6.34 -13.41 16.18
N PHE A 271 7.17 -14.05 17.02
CA PHE A 271 7.21 -15.51 17.14
C PHE A 271 5.92 -16.07 17.74
N GLY A 272 5.36 -15.41 18.77
CA GLY A 272 4.04 -15.76 19.30
C GLY A 272 2.96 -15.71 18.23
N GLY A 273 2.95 -14.64 17.42
CA GLY A 273 2.03 -14.47 16.29
C GLY A 273 2.22 -15.49 15.19
N GLY A 274 3.47 -15.75 14.77
CA GLY A 274 3.80 -16.74 13.74
C GLY A 274 3.45 -18.17 14.15
N CYS A 275 3.77 -18.56 15.39
CA CYS A 275 3.38 -19.87 15.94
C CYS A 275 1.86 -20.03 15.99
N PHE A 276 1.14 -19.01 16.44
CA PHE A 276 -0.32 -19.02 16.40
C PHE A 276 -0.83 -19.13 14.96
N GLY A 277 -0.34 -18.28 14.06
CA GLY A 277 -0.77 -18.20 12.68
C GLY A 277 -0.62 -19.53 11.94
N ILE A 278 0.56 -20.17 12.05
CA ILE A 278 0.82 -21.49 11.45
C ILE A 278 -0.15 -22.53 12.01
N LEU A 279 -0.31 -22.60 13.33
CA LEU A 279 -1.21 -23.58 13.94
C LEU A 279 -2.67 -23.34 13.54
N TYR A 280 -3.13 -22.08 13.63
CA TYR A 280 -4.47 -21.67 13.28
C TYR A 280 -4.80 -21.99 11.83
N THR A 281 -3.95 -21.59 10.89
CA THR A 281 -4.20 -21.80 9.47
C THR A 281 -4.19 -23.28 9.11
N MET A 282 -3.26 -24.06 9.67
CA MET A 282 -3.19 -25.50 9.43
C MET A 282 -4.43 -26.22 9.97
N ILE A 283 -4.94 -25.83 11.14
CA ILE A 283 -6.17 -26.42 11.70
C ILE A 283 -7.38 -26.03 10.85
N LYS A 284 -7.56 -24.74 10.57
CA LYS A 284 -8.72 -24.21 9.84
C LYS A 284 -8.79 -24.76 8.41
N ASN A 285 -7.66 -24.83 7.72
CA ASN A 285 -7.57 -25.19 6.30
C ASN A 285 -7.14 -26.64 6.07
N LYS A 286 -7.42 -27.54 7.03
CA LYS A 286 -7.25 -29.00 6.91
C LYS A 286 -5.83 -29.42 6.51
N GLY A 287 -4.84 -28.89 7.22
CA GLY A 287 -3.42 -29.18 7.03
C GLY A 287 -2.72 -28.37 5.95
N ARG A 288 -3.33 -27.26 5.49
CA ARG A 288 -2.73 -26.35 4.50
C ARG A 288 -2.52 -24.97 5.12
N ALA A 289 -1.41 -24.32 4.81
CA ALA A 289 -1.16 -22.96 5.26
C ALA A 289 -1.71 -21.93 4.27
N ASP A 290 -2.50 -20.99 4.77
CA ASP A 290 -2.93 -19.81 4.04
C ASP A 290 -1.94 -18.66 4.26
N VAL A 291 -1.56 -18.01 3.16
CA VAL A 291 -0.50 -16.99 3.15
C VAL A 291 -0.95 -15.74 3.91
N MET A 292 -2.17 -15.25 3.67
CA MET A 292 -2.65 -14.02 4.31
C MET A 292 -2.94 -14.22 5.79
N GLU A 293 -3.48 -15.36 6.19
CA GLU A 293 -3.70 -15.66 7.60
C GLU A 293 -2.39 -15.64 8.39
N LEU A 294 -1.32 -16.19 7.82
CA LEU A 294 0.00 -16.17 8.44
C LEU A 294 0.59 -14.76 8.48
N ILE A 295 0.53 -14.03 7.36
CA ILE A 295 0.98 -12.62 7.28
C ILE A 295 0.26 -11.77 8.34
N ASN A 296 -1.07 -11.79 8.36
CA ASN A 296 -1.86 -10.98 9.28
C ASN A 296 -1.74 -11.42 10.74
N SER A 297 -1.34 -12.67 11.01
CA SER A 297 -0.97 -13.15 12.34
C SER A 297 0.36 -12.54 12.81
N VAL A 298 1.38 -12.55 11.97
CA VAL A 298 2.69 -11.95 12.28
C VAL A 298 2.56 -10.43 12.43
N LEU A 299 1.92 -9.75 11.48
CA LEU A 299 1.74 -8.30 11.52
C LEU A 299 0.87 -7.88 12.71
N GLY A 300 -0.24 -8.59 12.99
CA GLY A 300 -1.08 -8.31 14.15
C GLY A 300 -0.34 -8.46 15.47
N ALA A 301 0.58 -9.42 15.57
CA ALA A 301 1.44 -9.57 16.74
C ALA A 301 2.46 -8.44 16.88
N LEU A 302 3.09 -8.01 15.79
CA LEU A 302 4.02 -6.88 15.77
C LEU A 302 3.31 -5.58 16.21
N VAL A 303 2.11 -5.31 15.69
CA VAL A 303 1.26 -4.18 16.15
C VAL A 303 0.98 -4.26 17.65
N SER A 304 0.68 -5.46 18.16
CA SER A 304 0.30 -5.65 19.57
C SER A 304 1.45 -5.41 20.56
N ILE A 305 2.70 -5.63 20.15
CA ILE A 305 3.88 -5.38 21.01
C ILE A 305 4.33 -3.93 21.01
N THR A 306 3.99 -3.19 19.95
CA THR A 306 4.53 -1.86 19.66
C THR A 306 4.44 -0.89 20.84
N ALA A 307 3.27 -0.74 21.49
CA ALA A 307 3.10 0.23 22.58
C ALA A 307 3.90 -0.07 23.85
N GLY A 308 4.27 -1.32 24.10
CA GLY A 308 5.03 -1.72 25.28
C GLY A 308 6.31 -2.46 24.93
N CYS A 309 6.92 -2.16 23.79
CA CYS A 309 7.97 -2.97 23.19
C CYS A 309 9.15 -3.28 24.13
N PHE A 310 9.56 -2.38 25.03
CA PHE A 310 10.56 -2.68 26.07
C PHE A 310 10.00 -2.83 27.49
N LEU A 311 8.68 -2.79 27.66
CA LEU A 311 8.00 -2.86 28.96
C LEU A 311 7.66 -4.30 29.37
N TYR A 312 7.78 -5.27 28.46
CA TYR A 312 7.38 -6.66 28.69
C TYR A 312 8.58 -7.59 28.91
N ARG A 313 8.34 -8.72 29.58
CA ARG A 313 9.27 -9.85 29.60
C ARG A 313 9.14 -10.65 28.31
N ALA A 314 10.14 -11.47 28.00
CA ALA A 314 10.18 -12.25 26.76
C ALA A 314 8.97 -13.18 26.58
N TRP A 315 8.59 -13.90 27.65
CA TRP A 315 7.44 -14.80 27.62
C TRP A 315 6.11 -14.03 27.53
N GLU A 316 6.01 -12.85 28.16
CA GLU A 316 4.83 -11.97 28.09
C GLU A 316 4.65 -11.47 26.66
N SER A 317 5.73 -11.05 26.01
CA SER A 317 5.72 -10.61 24.60
C SER A 317 5.20 -11.72 23.68
N LEU A 318 5.65 -12.96 23.89
CA LEU A 318 5.16 -14.12 23.12
C LEU A 318 3.64 -14.30 23.27
N VAL A 319 3.12 -14.20 24.50
CA VAL A 319 1.68 -14.34 24.78
C VAL A 319 0.88 -13.16 24.20
N ILE A 320 1.34 -11.92 24.38
CA ILE A 320 0.66 -10.73 23.84
C ILE A 320 0.61 -10.80 22.31
N GLY A 321 1.69 -11.22 21.66
CA GLY A 321 1.74 -11.43 20.21
C GLY A 321 0.78 -12.53 19.74
N MET A 322 0.71 -13.66 20.45
CA MET A 322 -0.24 -14.74 20.17
C MET A 322 -1.70 -14.26 20.27
N ILE A 323 -2.04 -13.49 21.29
CA ILE A 323 -3.37 -12.89 21.44
C ILE A 323 -3.64 -11.88 20.32
N GLY A 324 -2.65 -11.06 19.97
CA GLY A 324 -2.72 -10.13 18.84
C GLY A 324 -3.06 -10.81 17.53
N ALA A 325 -2.39 -11.91 17.21
CA ALA A 325 -2.68 -12.73 16.03
C ALA A 325 -4.10 -13.31 16.05
N ALA A 326 -4.55 -13.83 17.20
CA ALA A 326 -5.91 -14.33 17.36
C ALA A 326 -6.97 -13.23 17.12
N ILE A 327 -6.72 -12.02 17.64
CA ILE A 327 -7.58 -10.84 17.44
C ILE A 327 -7.62 -10.44 15.97
N SER A 328 -6.47 -10.42 15.28
CA SER A 328 -6.39 -10.11 13.85
C SER A 328 -7.26 -11.07 13.01
N CYS A 329 -7.10 -12.38 13.22
CA CYS A 329 -7.87 -13.40 12.52
C CYS A 329 -9.38 -13.32 12.84
N ALA A 330 -9.74 -13.15 14.11
CA ALA A 330 -11.14 -13.06 14.53
C ALA A 330 -11.82 -11.79 14.00
N SER A 331 -11.12 -10.65 14.03
CA SER A 331 -11.65 -9.36 13.57
C SER A 331 -11.84 -9.34 12.06
N SER A 332 -10.92 -9.94 11.29
CA SER A 332 -11.07 -10.08 9.83
C SER A 332 -12.35 -10.84 9.47
N ILE A 333 -12.63 -11.95 10.15
CA ILE A 333 -13.87 -12.72 9.97
C ILE A 333 -15.12 -11.90 10.34
N LEU A 334 -15.03 -11.11 11.41
CA LEU A 334 -16.12 -10.24 11.84
C LEU A 334 -16.43 -9.16 10.80
N PHE A 335 -15.40 -8.49 10.27
CA PHE A 335 -15.57 -7.44 9.26
C PHE A 335 -16.13 -7.99 7.96
N ASP A 336 -15.70 -9.17 7.52
CA ASP A 336 -16.29 -9.84 6.36
C ASP A 336 -17.77 -10.20 6.59
N LYS A 337 -18.15 -10.64 7.79
CA LYS A 337 -19.58 -10.86 8.15
C LYS A 337 -20.39 -9.57 8.15
N MET A 338 -19.76 -8.45 8.50
CA MET A 338 -20.36 -7.11 8.42
C MET A 338 -20.37 -6.54 6.98
N ARG A 339 -19.84 -7.30 5.99
CA ARG A 339 -19.64 -6.87 4.60
C ARG A 339 -18.79 -5.60 4.49
N ILE A 340 -17.76 -5.48 5.32
CA ILE A 340 -16.75 -4.43 5.24
C ILE A 340 -15.54 -5.01 4.51
N ASP A 341 -15.38 -4.59 3.25
CA ASP A 341 -14.32 -5.09 2.38
C ASP A 341 -13.02 -4.30 2.59
N ASP A 342 -12.13 -4.90 3.36
CA ASP A 342 -10.75 -4.46 3.57
C ASP A 342 -9.80 -5.44 2.85
N PRO A 343 -9.25 -5.07 1.68
CA PRO A 343 -8.48 -5.98 0.83
C PRO A 343 -7.25 -6.61 1.49
N VAL A 344 -6.61 -5.90 2.41
CA VAL A 344 -5.37 -6.35 3.07
C VAL A 344 -5.60 -6.75 4.52
N GLY A 345 -6.75 -6.37 5.10
CA GLY A 345 -7.05 -6.58 6.52
C GLY A 345 -6.44 -5.51 7.42
N ALA A 346 -6.20 -4.29 6.91
CA ALA A 346 -5.54 -3.21 7.64
C ALA A 346 -6.31 -2.83 8.92
N SER A 347 -7.64 -2.80 8.86
CA SER A 347 -8.53 -2.53 9.98
C SER A 347 -8.38 -3.55 11.11
N ALA A 348 -8.20 -4.83 10.75
CA ALA A 348 -8.04 -5.92 11.71
C ALA A 348 -6.64 -5.90 12.32
N VAL A 349 -5.61 -5.85 11.47
CA VAL A 349 -4.20 -5.86 11.88
C VAL A 349 -3.83 -4.61 12.67
N HIS A 350 -4.23 -3.42 12.22
CA HIS A 350 -3.82 -2.17 12.86
C HIS A 350 -4.85 -1.65 13.86
N GLY A 351 -6.15 -1.71 13.52
CA GLY A 351 -7.21 -1.21 14.39
C GLY A 351 -7.43 -2.11 15.60
N ALA A 352 -7.84 -3.35 15.38
CA ALA A 352 -8.16 -4.27 16.48
C ALA A 352 -6.91 -4.65 17.30
N CYS A 353 -5.79 -4.99 16.66
CA CYS A 353 -4.56 -5.29 17.39
C CYS A 353 -3.89 -4.04 17.99
N GLY A 354 -4.08 -2.86 17.40
CA GLY A 354 -3.60 -1.59 17.97
C GLY A 354 -4.30 -1.29 19.29
N LEU A 355 -5.62 -1.46 19.34
CA LEU A 355 -6.40 -1.37 20.58
C LEU A 355 -5.90 -2.37 21.62
N TRP A 356 -5.70 -3.63 21.22
CA TRP A 356 -5.13 -4.64 22.12
C TRP A 356 -3.73 -4.26 22.62
N GLY A 357 -2.84 -3.76 21.77
CA GLY A 357 -1.50 -3.33 22.16
C GLY A 357 -1.50 -2.22 23.20
N VAL A 358 -2.39 -1.21 23.04
CA VAL A 358 -2.59 -0.16 24.04
C VAL A 358 -3.08 -0.74 25.37
N LEU A 359 -4.05 -1.66 25.35
CA LEU A 359 -4.56 -2.31 26.56
C LEU A 359 -3.53 -3.23 27.23
N ALA A 360 -2.70 -3.92 26.44
CA ALA A 360 -1.66 -4.82 26.93
C ALA A 360 -0.64 -4.08 27.81
N VAL A 361 -0.34 -2.81 27.51
CA VAL A 361 0.51 -1.97 28.38
C VAL A 361 -0.12 -1.83 29.78
N GLY A 362 -1.43 -1.58 29.84
CA GLY A 362 -2.17 -1.47 31.11
C GLY A 362 -2.18 -2.75 31.94
N LEU A 363 -1.96 -3.90 31.31
CA LEU A 363 -1.95 -5.21 31.94
C LEU A 363 -0.53 -5.66 32.33
N PHE A 364 0.42 -5.55 31.41
CA PHE A 364 1.71 -6.24 31.48
C PHE A 364 2.93 -5.33 31.73
N ALA A 365 2.79 -4.00 31.62
CA ALA A 365 3.95 -3.12 31.64
C ALA A 365 4.77 -3.22 32.95
N ASP A 366 6.07 -3.42 32.82
CA ASP A 366 7.04 -3.14 33.88
C ASP A 366 7.28 -1.62 33.98
N ASN A 367 7.64 -1.14 35.16
CA ASN A 367 8.16 0.23 35.35
C ASN A 367 9.67 0.26 35.06
N PRO A 368 10.14 0.91 33.96
CA PRO A 368 11.50 0.77 33.47
C PRO A 368 12.49 1.74 34.14
N ILE A 369 13.03 1.44 35.32
CA ILE A 369 14.00 2.34 35.99
C ILE A 369 15.37 2.34 35.28
N PRO A 370 16.04 3.48 35.01
CA PRO A 370 15.69 4.86 35.38
C PRO A 370 14.85 5.63 34.35
N MET A 371 14.32 5.01 33.29
CA MET A 371 13.42 5.68 32.35
C MET A 371 12.07 5.99 33.02
N ASP A 372 11.52 7.18 32.77
CA ASP A 372 10.22 7.59 33.35
C ASP A 372 9.04 7.42 32.37
N THR A 373 9.16 6.49 31.41
CA THR A 373 8.15 6.35 30.34
C THR A 373 6.78 5.88 30.83
N THR A 374 6.71 5.27 32.02
CA THR A 374 5.43 4.89 32.65
C THR A 374 5.03 5.82 33.80
N LYS A 375 5.80 6.89 34.07
CA LYS A 375 5.60 7.82 35.21
C LYS A 375 5.53 7.07 36.55
N GLY A 376 6.44 6.12 36.73
CA GLY A 376 6.53 5.25 37.91
C GLY A 376 5.45 4.17 38.03
N ARG A 377 4.61 3.96 37.01
CA ARG A 377 3.49 3.00 37.06
C ARG A 377 3.87 1.65 36.46
N SER A 378 3.18 0.61 36.93
CA SER A 378 3.26 -0.75 36.37
C SER A 378 1.87 -1.21 35.93
N GLY A 379 1.81 -2.25 35.10
CA GLY A 379 0.56 -2.89 34.69
C GLY A 379 -0.14 -3.63 35.83
N LEU A 380 -1.41 -3.95 35.60
CA LEU A 380 -2.28 -4.64 36.57
C LEU A 380 -1.67 -5.96 37.07
N PHE A 381 -1.10 -6.78 36.18
CA PHE A 381 -0.49 -8.06 36.54
C PHE A 381 0.86 -7.93 37.25
N LYS A 382 1.41 -6.72 37.31
CA LYS A 382 2.64 -6.37 38.03
C LYS A 382 2.36 -5.65 39.36
N GLY A 383 1.10 -5.61 39.79
CA GLY A 383 0.68 -4.97 41.04
C GLY A 383 0.48 -3.45 40.96
N GLY A 384 0.46 -2.86 39.76
CA GLY A 384 0.29 -1.41 39.57
C GLY A 384 -1.15 -0.88 39.71
N GLY A 385 -2.11 -1.76 40.04
CA GLY A 385 -3.53 -1.42 40.20
C GLY A 385 -4.24 -1.11 38.89
N TRP A 386 -5.45 -0.53 39.00
CA TRP A 386 -6.35 -0.29 37.86
C TRP A 386 -6.08 1.00 37.09
N TYR A 387 -5.27 1.91 37.65
CA TYR A 387 -5.12 3.26 37.09
C TYR A 387 -4.53 3.24 35.67
N LEU A 388 -3.40 2.56 35.46
CA LEU A 388 -2.76 2.50 34.14
C LEU A 388 -3.69 1.84 33.12
N LEU A 389 -4.33 0.72 33.47
CA LEU A 389 -5.32 0.08 32.59
C LEU A 389 -6.49 1.01 32.24
N GLY A 390 -6.99 1.78 33.20
CA GLY A 390 -8.04 2.78 32.97
C GLY A 390 -7.61 3.85 31.98
N VAL A 391 -6.39 4.41 32.13
CA VAL A 391 -5.85 5.43 31.22
C VAL A 391 -5.58 4.86 29.82
N GLN A 392 -5.04 3.65 29.72
CA GLN A 392 -4.85 2.97 28.42
C GLN A 392 -6.18 2.69 27.72
N THR A 393 -7.20 2.26 28.48
CA THR A 393 -8.56 2.04 27.94
C THR A 393 -9.16 3.34 27.42
N LEU A 394 -9.05 4.43 28.19
CA LEU A 394 -9.48 5.76 27.77
C LEU A 394 -8.75 6.20 26.49
N THR A 395 -7.44 6.00 26.44
CA THR A 395 -6.59 6.30 25.28
C THR A 395 -7.08 5.56 24.05
N GLY A 396 -7.30 4.24 24.15
CA GLY A 396 -7.83 3.43 23.05
C GLY A 396 -9.18 3.93 22.54
N VAL A 397 -10.11 4.26 23.44
CA VAL A 397 -11.45 4.76 23.07
C VAL A 397 -11.36 6.11 22.35
N PHE A 398 -10.57 7.06 22.87
CA PHE A 398 -10.42 8.39 22.27
C PHE A 398 -9.80 8.31 20.87
N LEU A 399 -8.72 7.55 20.73
CA LEU A 399 -8.03 7.38 19.45
C LEU A 399 -8.93 6.70 18.42
N MET A 400 -9.57 5.58 18.78
CA MET A 400 -10.47 4.86 17.87
C MET A 400 -11.65 5.72 17.42
N THR A 401 -12.25 6.48 18.36
CA THR A 401 -13.38 7.37 18.06
C THR A 401 -12.95 8.52 17.14
N TRP A 402 -11.82 9.15 17.42
CA TRP A 402 -11.25 10.20 16.58
C TRP A 402 -10.93 9.69 15.18
N GLY A 403 -10.14 8.61 15.08
CA GLY A 403 -9.72 8.04 13.81
C GLY A 403 -10.89 7.61 12.94
N THR A 404 -11.97 7.10 13.54
CA THR A 404 -13.19 6.77 12.80
C THR A 404 -13.96 8.01 12.36
N LEU A 405 -14.35 8.88 13.30
CA LEU A 405 -15.26 9.99 13.03
C LEU A 405 -14.63 11.08 12.15
N VAL A 406 -13.37 11.43 12.40
CA VAL A 406 -12.69 12.48 11.64
C VAL A 406 -12.35 12.01 10.24
N THR A 407 -11.96 10.74 10.06
CA THR A 407 -11.79 10.17 8.72
C THR A 407 -13.10 10.13 7.95
N MET A 408 -14.21 9.76 8.61
CA MET A 408 -15.52 9.81 7.97
C MET A 408 -15.90 11.22 7.53
N LEU A 409 -15.68 12.21 8.39
CA LEU A 409 -15.93 13.60 8.06
C LEU A 409 -15.04 14.08 6.91
N LEU A 410 -13.75 13.74 6.93
CA LEU A 410 -12.79 14.12 5.90
C LEU A 410 -13.18 13.54 4.54
N LEU A 411 -13.42 12.23 4.46
CA LEU A 411 -13.84 11.58 3.22
C LEU A 411 -15.18 12.11 2.72
N TRP A 412 -16.12 12.40 3.63
CA TRP A 412 -17.39 13.01 3.26
C TRP A 412 -17.22 14.42 2.66
N LEU A 413 -16.30 15.22 3.21
CA LEU A 413 -15.96 16.54 2.66
C LEU A 413 -15.32 16.42 1.27
N ILE A 414 -14.39 15.48 1.10
CA ILE A 414 -13.75 15.21 -0.20
C ILE A 414 -14.80 14.77 -1.22
N ASP A 415 -15.71 13.88 -0.84
CA ASP A 415 -16.77 13.35 -1.71
C ASP A 415 -17.75 14.43 -2.21
N ARG A 416 -17.84 15.59 -1.54
CA ARG A 416 -18.61 16.74 -2.04
C ARG A 416 -18.00 17.41 -3.26
N ALA A 417 -16.68 17.32 -3.41
CA ALA A 417 -15.95 17.96 -4.51
C ALA A 417 -15.51 16.94 -5.57
N LEU A 418 -15.05 15.76 -5.13
CA LEU A 418 -14.50 14.70 -5.96
C LEU A 418 -15.02 13.35 -5.45
N PRO A 419 -15.66 12.53 -6.31
CA PRO A 419 -16.12 11.21 -5.90
C PRO A 419 -14.98 10.37 -5.32
N ILE A 420 -15.14 9.86 -4.09
CA ILE A 420 -14.10 9.08 -3.42
C ILE A 420 -13.95 7.67 -4.01
N ARG A 421 -15.02 7.16 -4.64
CA ARG A 421 -15.07 5.86 -5.32
C ARG A 421 -15.02 6.06 -6.84
N MET A 422 -14.31 5.18 -7.51
CA MET A 422 -14.27 5.10 -8.97
C MET A 422 -15.63 4.70 -9.55
N ASP A 423 -15.86 5.02 -10.82
CA ASP A 423 -17.02 4.50 -11.54
C ASP A 423 -16.96 2.97 -11.64
N PRO A 424 -18.10 2.26 -11.61
CA PRO A 424 -18.12 0.80 -11.69
C PRO A 424 -17.40 0.23 -12.93
N TYR A 425 -17.41 0.98 -14.04
CA TYR A 425 -16.68 0.63 -15.25
C TYR A 425 -15.17 0.66 -15.04
N ASP A 426 -14.67 1.71 -14.39
CA ASP A 426 -13.24 1.86 -14.13
C ASP A 426 -12.75 0.84 -13.11
N GLU A 427 -13.55 0.55 -12.08
CA GLU A 427 -13.26 -0.51 -11.11
C GLU A 427 -13.19 -1.88 -11.81
N LEU A 428 -14.05 -2.15 -12.79
CA LEU A 428 -14.04 -3.40 -13.55
C LEU A 428 -12.84 -3.50 -14.49
N LEU A 429 -12.46 -2.43 -15.18
CA LEU A 429 -11.27 -2.39 -16.04
C LEU A 429 -9.96 -2.42 -15.26
N GLY A 430 -9.93 -1.81 -14.08
CA GLY A 430 -8.76 -1.67 -13.22
C GLY A 430 -8.11 -0.29 -13.34
N ALA A 431 -7.68 0.22 -12.18
CA ALA A 431 -7.12 1.55 -12.03
C ALA A 431 -5.75 1.72 -12.72
N ASP A 432 -5.01 0.63 -12.93
CA ASP A 432 -3.76 0.69 -13.71
C ASP A 432 -4.03 1.18 -15.12
N LEU A 433 -5.11 0.70 -15.75
CA LEU A 433 -5.48 1.13 -17.09
C LEU A 433 -6.11 2.51 -17.08
N THR A 434 -7.11 2.72 -16.22
CA THR A 434 -7.99 3.90 -16.29
C THR A 434 -7.36 5.16 -15.70
N GLU A 435 -6.46 5.03 -14.72
CA GLU A 435 -5.81 6.17 -14.07
C GLU A 435 -4.34 6.31 -14.48
N HIS A 436 -3.64 5.19 -14.77
CA HIS A 436 -2.19 5.19 -15.02
C HIS A 436 -1.79 4.77 -16.44
N ARG A 437 -2.75 4.42 -17.31
CA ARG A 437 -2.51 3.97 -18.71
C ARG A 437 -1.61 2.76 -18.85
N ILE A 438 -1.54 1.92 -17.82
CA ILE A 438 -0.77 0.68 -17.80
C ILE A 438 -1.67 -0.47 -18.24
N ARG A 439 -1.24 -1.20 -19.27
CA ARG A 439 -1.95 -2.35 -19.83
C ARG A 439 -1.28 -3.65 -19.40
N HIS A 440 -2.07 -4.59 -18.92
CA HIS A 440 -1.63 -5.93 -18.56
C HIS A 440 -2.09 -6.93 -19.62
N GLY A 441 -1.16 -7.68 -20.21
CA GLY A 441 -1.48 -8.67 -21.26
C GLY A 441 -2.35 -9.84 -20.76
N GLN A 442 -2.32 -10.11 -19.46
CA GLN A 442 -3.11 -11.17 -18.80
C GLN A 442 -4.52 -10.71 -18.41
N VAL A 443 -4.79 -9.40 -18.43
CA VAL A 443 -6.11 -8.86 -18.11
C VAL A 443 -6.93 -8.84 -19.39
N GLY A 444 -8.06 -9.54 -19.40
CA GLY A 444 -8.97 -9.63 -20.54
C GLY A 444 -9.73 -8.32 -20.80
N VAL A 445 -9.03 -7.21 -20.99
CA VAL A 445 -9.60 -5.87 -21.23
C VAL A 445 -10.58 -5.91 -22.40
N SER A 446 -10.23 -6.61 -23.47
CA SER A 446 -11.12 -6.81 -24.63
C SER A 446 -12.41 -7.57 -24.28
N ARG A 447 -12.37 -8.52 -23.33
CA ARG A 447 -13.56 -9.22 -22.84
C ARG A 447 -14.41 -8.32 -21.93
N ALA A 448 -13.78 -7.56 -21.03
CA ALA A 448 -14.49 -6.61 -20.18
C ALA A 448 -15.18 -5.53 -21.02
N VAL A 449 -14.46 -4.92 -21.96
CA VAL A 449 -15.02 -3.93 -22.91
C VAL A 449 -16.11 -4.55 -23.78
N SER A 450 -15.96 -5.79 -24.24
CA SER A 450 -17.00 -6.50 -25.02
C SER A 450 -18.26 -6.77 -24.20
N ALA A 451 -18.14 -7.09 -22.91
CA ALA A 451 -19.28 -7.32 -22.02
C ALA A 451 -20.03 -6.01 -21.68
N LEU A 452 -19.32 -4.88 -21.75
CA LEU A 452 -19.85 -3.54 -21.46
C LEU A 452 -20.36 -2.82 -22.72
N ARG A 453 -20.23 -3.43 -23.90
CA ARG A 453 -20.73 -2.87 -25.16
C ARG A 453 -22.27 -2.77 -25.08
N PRO A 454 -22.88 -1.65 -25.48
CA PRO A 454 -24.34 -1.52 -25.49
C PRO A 454 -24.97 -2.66 -26.28
N PHE A 455 -25.95 -3.33 -25.69
CA PHE A 455 -26.68 -4.43 -26.32
C PHE A 455 -27.42 -3.91 -27.56
N HIS A 456 -26.83 -4.07 -28.74
CA HIS A 456 -27.57 -3.88 -29.99
C HIS A 456 -28.38 -5.15 -30.23
N ARG A 457 -29.69 -5.06 -30.06
CA ARG A 457 -30.63 -6.12 -30.42
C ARG A 457 -30.74 -6.15 -31.95
N SER A 458 -29.75 -6.74 -32.60
CA SER A 458 -29.87 -7.07 -34.02
C SER A 458 -30.73 -8.33 -34.18
N ASN A 459 -31.65 -8.30 -35.14
CA ASN A 459 -32.51 -9.44 -35.48
C ASN A 459 -31.82 -10.42 -36.44
N SER A 460 -30.55 -10.21 -36.80
CA SER A 460 -29.77 -11.09 -37.67
C SER A 460 -28.57 -11.68 -36.93
N ILE A 461 -28.42 -12.99 -37.02
CA ILE A 461 -27.28 -13.75 -36.43
C ILE A 461 -25.93 -13.30 -37.05
N GLU A 462 -25.97 -12.71 -38.25
CA GLU A 462 -24.80 -12.28 -39.02
C GLU A 462 -24.22 -10.93 -38.53
N GLU A 463 -24.96 -10.14 -37.77
CA GLU A 463 -24.51 -8.85 -37.20
C GLU A 463 -23.95 -8.97 -35.77
N VAL A 464 -23.98 -10.17 -35.18
CA VAL A 464 -23.39 -10.42 -33.86
C VAL A 464 -21.88 -10.66 -34.01
N GLY A 465 -21.10 -9.58 -33.93
CA GLY A 465 -19.64 -9.67 -33.88
C GLY A 465 -19.16 -10.56 -32.72
N GLY A 466 -18.22 -11.46 -33.00
CA GLY A 466 -17.71 -12.44 -32.02
C GLY A 466 -17.23 -11.79 -30.72
N ILE A 467 -17.66 -12.34 -29.57
CA ILE A 467 -17.31 -11.83 -28.24
C ILE A 467 -15.84 -12.13 -27.95
N GLY A 468 -15.03 -11.07 -27.85
CA GLY A 468 -13.67 -11.10 -27.34
C GLY A 468 -12.69 -11.92 -28.18
N MET A 469 -11.76 -11.26 -28.87
CA MET A 469 -10.56 -11.93 -29.36
C MET A 469 -9.76 -12.43 -28.14
N ASN A 470 -9.86 -13.72 -27.84
CA ASN A 470 -8.89 -14.39 -27.00
C ASN A 470 -7.60 -14.50 -27.80
N THR A 471 -6.68 -13.58 -27.55
CA THR A 471 -5.38 -13.50 -28.22
C THR A 471 -4.64 -14.84 -28.15
N GLY A 472 -4.72 -15.58 -27.04
CA GLY A 472 -4.14 -16.91 -26.93
C GLY A 472 -4.81 -17.96 -27.84
N HIS A 473 -6.14 -17.93 -27.95
CA HIS A 473 -6.88 -18.80 -28.86
C HIS A 473 -6.54 -18.48 -30.32
N ASN A 474 -6.57 -17.21 -30.71
CA ASN A 474 -6.25 -16.80 -32.07
C ASN A 474 -4.80 -17.10 -32.43
N LEU A 475 -3.85 -16.94 -31.50
CA LEU A 475 -2.45 -17.31 -31.73
C LEU A 475 -2.27 -18.83 -31.91
N ILE A 476 -3.04 -19.64 -31.19
CA ILE A 476 -3.07 -21.11 -31.39
C ILE A 476 -3.76 -21.45 -32.71
N VAL A 477 -4.85 -20.78 -33.06
CA VAL A 477 -5.57 -20.98 -34.32
C VAL A 477 -4.69 -20.58 -35.51
N ASP A 478 -3.98 -19.47 -35.43
CA ASP A 478 -3.02 -19.01 -36.44
C ASP A 478 -1.84 -19.96 -36.53
N LYS A 479 -1.27 -20.40 -35.39
CA LYS A 479 -0.24 -21.47 -35.40
C LYS A 479 -0.77 -22.77 -35.98
N LEU A 480 -2.02 -23.15 -35.72
CA LEU A 480 -2.65 -24.33 -36.31
C LEU A 480 -2.86 -24.17 -37.81
N TYR A 481 -3.24 -22.99 -38.29
CA TYR A 481 -3.37 -22.68 -39.71
C TYR A 481 -2.02 -22.64 -40.42
N GLU A 482 -0.99 -22.08 -39.79
CA GLU A 482 0.40 -22.12 -40.27
C GLU A 482 0.94 -23.54 -40.29
N THR A 483 0.65 -24.34 -39.27
CA THR A 483 1.05 -25.75 -39.19
C THR A 483 0.30 -26.60 -40.22
N LYS A 484 -0.98 -26.32 -40.49
CA LYS A 484 -1.75 -26.92 -41.60
C LYS A 484 -1.19 -26.53 -42.97
N ARG A 485 -0.76 -25.28 -43.11
CA ARG A 485 -0.05 -24.79 -44.32
C ARG A 485 1.28 -25.51 -44.51
N LYS A 486 2.05 -25.72 -43.43
CA LYS A 486 3.33 -26.46 -43.43
C LYS A 486 3.14 -27.98 -43.62
N SER A 487 2.03 -28.55 -43.13
CA SER A 487 1.65 -29.94 -43.34
C SER A 487 1.25 -30.23 -44.80
N LYS A 488 0.67 -29.26 -45.51
CA LYS A 488 0.44 -29.37 -46.97
C LYS A 488 1.75 -29.41 -47.79
N THR A 489 2.87 -28.97 -47.21
CA THR A 489 4.20 -29.01 -47.85
C THR A 489 5.06 -30.20 -47.41
N ASN A 490 4.57 -31.08 -46.52
CA ASN A 490 5.28 -32.32 -46.15
C ASN A 490 4.27 -33.39 -45.65
N PRO A 491 3.99 -34.49 -46.38
CA PRO A 491 2.88 -35.41 -46.08
C PRO A 491 3.12 -36.38 -44.90
N GLY A 492 4.05 -36.08 -43.99
CA GLY A 492 4.65 -37.09 -43.10
C GLY A 492 4.43 -36.92 -41.60
N ALA A 493 3.48 -36.11 -41.14
CA ALA A 493 3.27 -35.91 -39.70
C ALA A 493 1.79 -36.07 -39.30
N THR A 494 1.47 -37.25 -38.78
CA THR A 494 0.22 -37.53 -38.07
C THR A 494 0.25 -36.82 -36.72
N LEU A 495 -0.81 -36.10 -36.35
CA LEU A 495 -0.97 -35.62 -34.97
C LEU A 495 -2.41 -35.83 -34.48
N GLN A 496 -2.48 -36.53 -33.35
CA GLN A 496 -3.69 -36.92 -32.63
C GLN A 496 -4.43 -35.68 -32.07
N THR A 497 -5.74 -35.66 -32.29
CA THR A 497 -6.67 -34.70 -31.68
C THR A 497 -6.92 -35.06 -30.22
N PHE A 498 -6.56 -34.16 -29.30
CA PHE A 498 -7.09 -34.14 -27.94
C PHE A 498 -8.40 -33.34 -27.92
N THR A 499 -9.53 -34.00 -27.67
CA THR A 499 -10.83 -33.36 -27.44
C THR A 499 -11.03 -33.13 -25.95
N ASN A 500 -11.32 -31.89 -25.53
CA ASN A 500 -11.87 -31.59 -24.22
C ASN A 500 -13.39 -31.45 -24.33
N ASN A 501 -14.12 -32.47 -23.86
CA ASN A 501 -15.52 -32.34 -23.48
C ASN A 501 -15.56 -31.83 -22.03
N ALA A 502 -15.72 -30.52 -21.84
CA ALA A 502 -15.78 -29.95 -20.50
C ALA A 502 -16.66 -28.69 -20.45
N PHE A 503 -17.90 -28.74 -20.90
CA PHE A 503 -18.92 -27.77 -20.51
C PHE A 503 -20.28 -28.47 -20.44
N VAL A 504 -20.72 -28.74 -19.20
CA VAL A 504 -22.12 -28.98 -18.87
C VAL A 504 -22.59 -27.72 -18.13
N ASP A 505 -23.72 -27.19 -18.57
CA ASP A 505 -24.39 -25.99 -18.06
C ASP A 505 -24.75 -26.10 -16.58
N GLU A 506 -24.55 -25.01 -15.83
CA GLU A 506 -25.42 -24.65 -14.70
C GLU A 506 -25.81 -23.17 -14.79
N LYS A 507 -27.12 -22.91 -14.75
CA LYS A 507 -27.73 -21.59 -14.71
C LYS A 507 -27.74 -21.06 -13.27
N SER A 508 -27.33 -19.81 -13.09
CA SER A 508 -27.53 -19.05 -11.86
C SER A 508 -27.85 -17.59 -12.23
N GLU A 509 -29.07 -17.16 -11.92
CA GLU A 509 -29.48 -15.76 -11.95
C GLU A 509 -29.19 -15.13 -10.58
N ALA A 510 -28.40 -14.06 -10.55
CA ALA A 510 -28.17 -13.27 -9.34
C ALA A 510 -28.50 -11.79 -9.61
N THR A 511 -29.42 -11.25 -8.82
CA THR A 511 -29.79 -9.84 -8.77
C THR A 511 -28.86 -9.06 -7.83
N PHE A 512 -28.31 -7.94 -8.31
CA PHE A 512 -27.45 -7.04 -7.54
C PHE A 512 -28.28 -6.05 -6.70
N GLU A 513 -28.07 -6.02 -5.38
CA GLU A 513 -28.54 -4.92 -4.51
C GLU A 513 -27.34 -4.13 -3.96
N ASN A 514 -27.38 -2.81 -4.14
CA ASN A 514 -26.37 -1.84 -3.70
C ASN A 514 -26.69 -1.32 -2.29
N ASN A 515 -25.89 -1.70 -1.28
CA ASN A 515 -26.05 -1.28 0.12
C ASN A 515 -24.91 -0.37 0.60
N GLY A 516 -24.69 0.77 -0.08
CA GLY A 516 -23.79 1.84 0.40
C GLY A 516 -24.57 2.95 1.12
N PHE A 517 -24.10 3.39 2.29
CA PHE A 517 -24.79 4.35 3.18
C PHE A 517 -24.91 5.78 2.61
N LEU A 518 -24.24 6.09 1.49
CA LEU A 518 -24.33 7.40 0.82
C LEU A 518 -24.83 7.35 -0.64
N ASN A 519 -25.21 6.19 -1.17
CA ASN A 519 -25.62 6.05 -2.58
C ASN A 519 -27.12 6.27 -2.82
N LYS A 520 -27.65 7.42 -2.40
CA LYS A 520 -28.98 7.86 -2.83
C LYS A 520 -29.00 9.33 -3.19
N ARG A 521 -28.81 9.63 -4.48
CA ARG A 521 -29.41 10.82 -5.11
C ARG A 521 -30.12 10.45 -6.42
N PRO A 522 -31.29 11.07 -6.69
CA PRO A 522 -32.00 10.93 -7.95
C PRO A 522 -31.46 11.94 -8.98
N GLY A 523 -31.12 11.47 -10.19
CA GLY A 523 -30.65 12.35 -11.26
C GLY A 523 -30.03 11.61 -12.44
N ASN A 524 -30.90 11.08 -13.32
CA ASN A 524 -30.68 10.69 -14.72
C ASN A 524 -29.64 9.56 -15.04
N PRO A 525 -30.07 8.31 -15.25
CA PRO A 525 -29.18 7.15 -15.45
C PRO A 525 -28.53 7.00 -16.84
N GLN A 526 -28.59 8.01 -17.71
CA GLN A 526 -28.24 7.83 -19.14
C GLN A 526 -27.03 8.62 -19.67
N ASN A 527 -26.28 9.38 -18.86
CA ASN A 527 -25.27 10.30 -19.40
C ASN A 527 -23.83 10.19 -18.85
N ASP A 528 -23.48 9.16 -18.07
CA ASP A 528 -22.13 9.06 -17.51
C ASP A 528 -21.17 8.18 -18.34
N LEU A 529 -21.67 7.34 -19.24
CA LEU A 529 -20.84 6.55 -20.18
C LEU A 529 -20.12 7.43 -21.22
N HIS A 530 -20.68 8.59 -21.57
CA HIS A 530 -20.20 9.42 -22.68
C HIS A 530 -19.00 10.30 -22.30
N ARG A 531 -18.89 10.70 -21.02
CA ARG A 531 -17.87 11.67 -20.57
C ARG A 531 -16.47 11.05 -20.48
N ALA A 532 -16.36 9.76 -20.15
CA ALA A 532 -15.11 9.01 -20.13
C ALA A 532 -14.60 8.67 -21.55
N LEU A 533 -15.53 8.42 -22.49
CA LEU A 533 -15.21 8.11 -23.89
C LEU A 533 -14.80 9.36 -24.68
N ASP A 534 -15.40 10.53 -24.40
CA ASP A 534 -15.02 11.80 -25.04
C ASP A 534 -13.59 12.24 -24.65
N SER A 535 -13.15 11.95 -23.42
CA SER A 535 -11.77 12.23 -22.97
C SER A 535 -10.71 11.41 -23.72
N MET A 536 -11.03 10.20 -24.19
CA MET A 536 -10.13 9.39 -25.01
C MET A 536 -10.09 9.87 -26.47
N ALA A 537 -11.18 10.48 -26.96
CA ALA A 537 -11.24 11.06 -28.30
C ALA A 537 -10.47 12.39 -28.42
N ASP A 538 -10.45 13.20 -27.36
CA ASP A 538 -9.75 14.49 -27.36
C ASP A 538 -8.21 14.35 -27.39
N GLU A 539 -7.65 13.26 -26.87
CA GLU A 539 -6.21 12.96 -26.96
C GLU A 539 -5.75 12.49 -28.36
N ILE A 540 -6.67 12.01 -29.19
CA ILE A 540 -6.39 11.56 -30.57
C ILE A 540 -6.12 12.76 -31.51
N ASN A 541 -6.54 13.97 -31.13
CA ASN A 541 -6.46 15.18 -31.96
C ASN A 541 -5.07 15.88 -32.00
N GLY A 542 -4.05 15.36 -31.30
CA GLY A 542 -2.77 16.05 -31.08
C GLY A 542 -1.78 16.11 -32.25
N THR A 543 -1.98 15.38 -33.34
CA THR A 543 -1.00 15.28 -34.44
C THR A 543 -1.46 16.00 -35.71
N LYS A 544 -0.93 17.21 -35.95
CA LYS A 544 -1.16 17.99 -37.18
C LYS A 544 -0.40 17.38 -38.37
N CYS A 545 -1.10 17.04 -39.46
CA CYS A 545 -0.50 16.84 -40.78
C CYS A 545 -0.34 18.22 -41.48
N LYS A 546 0.88 18.55 -41.90
CA LYS A 546 1.15 19.65 -42.83
C LYS A 546 1.13 19.10 -44.25
N ASN A 547 0.10 19.44 -45.02
CA ASN A 547 0.11 19.75 -46.47
C ASN A 547 -1.29 19.58 -47.04
N GLU A 548 -1.96 20.72 -47.31
CA GLU A 548 -3.18 20.79 -48.11
C GLU A 548 -2.79 20.71 -49.58
N ASN A 549 -3.07 19.59 -50.28
CA ASN A 549 -3.33 19.59 -51.74
C ASN A 549 -3.66 18.21 -52.36
N ASP A 550 -4.23 17.24 -51.64
CA ASP A 550 -4.73 16.01 -52.30
C ASP A 550 -6.10 15.58 -51.74
N LYS A 551 -7.17 15.89 -52.48
CA LYS A 551 -8.50 15.36 -52.23
C LYS A 551 -8.61 13.99 -52.92
N GLY A 552 -8.60 12.90 -52.12
CA GLY A 552 -9.16 11.61 -52.54
C GLY A 552 -8.25 10.37 -52.54
N LYS A 553 -7.08 10.36 -51.89
CA LYS A 553 -6.28 9.12 -51.72
C LYS A 553 -5.75 8.97 -50.29
N ARG A 554 -5.78 7.73 -49.78
CA ARG A 554 -5.21 7.30 -48.48
C ARG A 554 -3.80 7.89 -48.29
N CYS A 555 -3.63 8.78 -47.31
CA CYS A 555 -2.30 9.28 -46.93
C CYS A 555 -1.57 8.21 -46.11
N SER A 556 -0.67 7.48 -46.74
CA SER A 556 0.37 6.71 -46.07
C SER A 556 1.71 7.42 -46.23
N HIS A 557 2.39 7.71 -45.12
CA HIS A 557 3.74 8.27 -45.16
C HIS A 557 4.74 7.13 -44.92
N LYS A 558 5.66 6.91 -45.87
CA LYS A 558 6.83 6.05 -45.68
C LYS A 558 7.95 6.86 -45.04
N THR A 559 8.45 6.41 -43.88
CA THR A 559 9.69 6.91 -43.31
C THR A 559 10.89 6.25 -44.00
N ASN A 560 12.08 6.86 -43.89
CA ASN A 560 13.32 6.42 -44.58
C ASN A 560 13.79 5.00 -44.18
N ASP A 561 13.19 4.39 -43.17
CA ASP A 561 13.42 3.02 -42.72
C ASP A 561 12.42 2.00 -43.30
N GLY A 562 11.54 2.42 -44.22
CA GLY A 562 10.55 1.55 -44.87
C GLY A 562 9.26 1.35 -44.08
N THR A 563 9.10 2.00 -42.92
CA THR A 563 7.88 1.90 -42.12
C THR A 563 6.72 2.69 -42.73
N VAL A 564 5.53 2.08 -42.84
CA VAL A 564 4.31 2.74 -43.32
C VAL A 564 3.48 3.22 -42.13
N VAL A 565 3.36 4.54 -41.96
CA VAL A 565 2.44 5.13 -40.97
C VAL A 565 1.10 5.39 -41.63
N HIS A 566 0.06 4.71 -41.15
CA HIS A 566 -1.32 4.95 -41.57
C HIS A 566 -1.86 6.21 -40.87
N ALA A 567 -2.14 7.27 -41.64
CA ALA A 567 -2.84 8.44 -41.14
C ALA A 567 -4.34 8.15 -41.02
N ILE A 568 -4.97 8.67 -39.97
CA ILE A 568 -6.42 8.56 -39.76
C ILE A 568 -7.13 9.29 -40.91
N PRO A 569 -8.12 8.68 -41.58
CA PRO A 569 -8.90 9.33 -42.63
C PRO A 569 -9.56 10.64 -42.14
N GLU A 570 -9.47 11.73 -42.93
CA GLU A 570 -10.08 13.04 -42.60
C GLU A 570 -11.61 12.95 -42.37
N GLU A 571 -12.25 11.91 -42.92
CA GLU A 571 -13.70 11.63 -42.81
C GLU A 571 -14.14 11.20 -41.39
N ILE A 572 -13.21 10.72 -40.57
CA ILE A 572 -13.43 10.26 -39.19
C ILE A 572 -13.14 11.40 -38.19
N LYS A 573 -12.45 12.46 -38.64
CA LYS A 573 -11.94 13.55 -37.82
C LYS A 573 -13.09 14.46 -37.36
N GLY A 574 -13.23 14.64 -36.04
CA GLY A 574 -14.27 15.50 -35.45
C GLY A 574 -15.65 14.86 -35.24
N LYS A 575 -15.85 13.58 -35.63
CA LYS A 575 -17.05 12.82 -35.31
C LYS A 575 -17.01 12.35 -33.85
N LYS A 576 -18.15 12.42 -33.14
CA LYS A 576 -18.26 11.81 -31.81
C LYS A 576 -18.27 10.28 -31.95
N PHE A 577 -17.81 9.54 -30.96
CA PHE A 577 -17.72 8.06 -31.05
C PHE A 577 -19.07 7.39 -31.38
N LYS A 578 -20.18 7.99 -30.94
CA LYS A 578 -21.56 7.57 -31.25
C LYS A 578 -21.98 7.77 -32.71
N GLU A 579 -21.23 8.56 -33.47
CA GLU A 579 -21.48 8.93 -34.87
C GLU A 579 -20.62 8.08 -35.83
N LEU A 580 -19.78 7.19 -35.29
CA LEU A 580 -18.95 6.27 -36.06
C LEU A 580 -19.72 5.01 -36.41
N THR A 581 -19.67 4.64 -37.68
CA THR A 581 -20.19 3.38 -38.19
C THR A 581 -19.32 2.20 -37.74
N VAL A 582 -19.88 0.99 -37.75
CA VAL A 582 -19.18 -0.25 -37.36
C VAL A 582 -17.86 -0.42 -38.11
N LYS A 583 -17.85 -0.07 -39.39
CA LYS A 583 -16.68 -0.14 -40.26
C LYS A 583 -15.59 0.88 -39.89
N GLU A 584 -15.98 2.10 -39.51
CA GLU A 584 -15.05 3.14 -39.04
C GLU A 584 -14.43 2.78 -37.68
N LEU A 585 -15.16 2.05 -36.82
CA LEU A 585 -14.66 1.53 -35.54
C LEU A 585 -13.64 0.40 -35.72
N GLU A 586 -13.90 -0.52 -36.66
CA GLU A 586 -12.98 -1.61 -37.01
C GLU A 586 -11.68 -1.07 -37.61
N GLU A 587 -11.78 -0.07 -38.51
CA GLU A 587 -10.61 0.60 -39.09
C GLU A 587 -9.76 1.33 -38.02
N LEU A 588 -10.39 1.97 -37.03
CA LEU A 588 -9.69 2.54 -35.86
C LEU A 588 -9.01 1.48 -34.99
N GLY A 589 -9.65 0.32 -34.83
CA GLY A 589 -9.10 -0.83 -34.12
C GLY A 589 -7.86 -1.40 -34.80
N GLU A 590 -7.88 -1.53 -36.12
CA GLU A 590 -6.74 -2.00 -36.91
C GLU A 590 -5.58 -0.99 -36.95
N ILE A 591 -5.87 0.31 -37.09
CA ILE A 591 -4.84 1.37 -37.08
C ILE A 591 -4.14 1.44 -35.71
N ASN A 592 -4.88 1.31 -34.60
CA ASN A 592 -4.30 1.25 -33.25
C ASN A 592 -3.48 -0.02 -33.02
N ALA A 593 -3.90 -1.16 -33.56
CA ALA A 593 -3.13 -2.40 -33.51
C ALA A 593 -1.81 -2.31 -34.29
N CYS A 594 -1.78 -1.57 -35.40
CA CYS A 594 -0.57 -1.33 -36.18
C CYS A 594 0.38 -0.27 -35.57
N GLN A 595 -0.12 0.67 -34.76
CA GLN A 595 0.70 1.68 -34.08
C GLN A 595 1.35 1.18 -32.76
N ASP A 596 1.02 -0.05 -32.34
CA ASP A 596 1.51 -0.76 -31.16
C ASP A 596 3.01 -1.14 -31.31
N ARG A 597 3.87 -0.13 -31.31
CA ARG A 597 5.30 -0.19 -31.69
C ARG A 597 6.23 -0.93 -30.70
N PHE A 598 5.68 -1.56 -29.65
CA PHE A 598 6.45 -2.41 -28.73
C PHE A 598 6.43 -3.90 -29.09
N ARG A 599 5.56 -4.34 -30.00
CA ARG A 599 5.42 -5.77 -30.36
C ARG A 599 6.31 -6.26 -31.50
N TYR A 600 7.04 -5.37 -32.19
CA TYR A 600 7.83 -5.73 -33.37
C TYR A 600 9.36 -5.75 -33.17
N ARG A 601 9.87 -5.66 -31.93
CA ARG A 601 11.33 -5.56 -31.72
C ARG A 601 12.10 -6.87 -31.58
N TYR A 602 11.47 -8.04 -31.63
CA TYR A 602 12.24 -9.29 -31.62
C TYR A 602 11.56 -10.35 -32.48
N THR A 603 12.04 -10.49 -33.72
CA THR A 603 11.95 -11.78 -34.40
C THR A 603 13.05 -12.70 -33.85
N GLU A 604 12.86 -14.03 -33.89
CA GLU A 604 13.88 -15.00 -33.49
C GLU A 604 15.22 -14.80 -34.21
N ASP A 605 15.18 -14.27 -35.44
CA ASP A 605 16.36 -14.00 -36.25
C ASP A 605 17.08 -12.72 -35.81
N ASP A 606 16.36 -11.68 -35.36
CA ASP A 606 16.96 -10.47 -34.78
C ASP A 606 17.66 -10.77 -33.44
N TYR A 607 17.08 -11.65 -32.62
CA TYR A 607 17.69 -12.12 -31.37
C TYR A 607 18.94 -12.97 -31.62
N LYS A 608 18.91 -13.88 -32.60
CA LYS A 608 20.10 -14.65 -33.01
C LYS A 608 21.22 -13.75 -33.54
N ASN A 609 20.88 -12.71 -34.30
CA ASN A 609 21.85 -11.76 -34.82
C ASN A 609 22.48 -10.90 -33.72
N ASP A 610 21.73 -10.54 -32.68
CA ASP A 610 22.29 -9.82 -31.52
C ASP A 610 23.16 -10.72 -30.63
N VAL A 611 22.83 -12.01 -30.48
CA VAL A 611 23.70 -13.01 -29.82
C VAL A 611 25.00 -13.23 -30.60
N ILE A 612 24.96 -13.16 -31.93
CA ILE A 612 26.14 -13.22 -32.80
C ILE A 612 26.95 -11.91 -32.73
N ARG A 613 26.30 -10.75 -32.58
CA ARG A 613 26.95 -9.45 -32.41
C ARG A 613 27.55 -9.25 -31.02
N SER A 614 27.02 -9.91 -29.99
CA SER A 614 27.54 -9.86 -28.62
C SER A 614 28.75 -10.77 -28.37
N ASN A 615 29.52 -11.09 -29.42
CA ASN A 615 30.74 -11.90 -29.37
C ASN A 615 31.88 -11.16 -28.63
N THR A 616 31.66 -10.92 -27.34
CA THR A 616 32.68 -10.63 -26.35
C THR A 616 33.13 -11.99 -25.82
N PRO A 617 34.42 -12.34 -25.92
CA PRO A 617 34.88 -13.64 -25.48
C PRO A 617 34.80 -13.71 -23.95
N SER A 618 34.29 -14.83 -23.44
CA SER A 618 34.13 -15.22 -22.03
C SER A 618 32.87 -14.71 -21.31
N ILE A 619 31.90 -15.60 -21.12
CA ILE A 619 31.51 -16.16 -19.81
C ILE A 619 30.38 -17.19 -20.04
N ASN A 620 30.60 -18.41 -19.56
CA ASN A 620 29.65 -19.52 -19.58
C ASN A 620 28.36 -19.17 -18.84
N MET A 621 27.21 -19.22 -19.51
CA MET A 621 25.91 -19.45 -18.86
C MET A 621 25.31 -20.75 -19.39
N ARG A 622 25.30 -21.78 -18.53
CA ARG A 622 24.50 -22.99 -18.72
C ARG A 622 23.05 -22.69 -18.33
N TRP A 623 22.12 -23.04 -19.21
CA TRP A 623 20.70 -23.12 -18.91
C TRP A 623 20.43 -24.34 -18.01
N ILE A 624 19.53 -24.17 -17.03
CA ILE A 624 18.86 -25.28 -16.33
C ILE A 624 17.43 -25.32 -16.89
N ASP A 625 17.03 -26.50 -17.34
CA ASP A 625 15.73 -26.83 -17.96
C ASP A 625 14.52 -26.60 -17.05
#